data_AF-U2YPM4-F1
#
_entry.id   AF-U2YPM4-F1
#
_cell.length_a   1.000
_cell.length_b   1.000
_cell.length_c   1.000
_cell.angle_alpha   90.00
_cell.angle_beta   90.00
_cell.angle_gamma   90.00
#
_symmetry.space_group_name_H-M   'P 1'
#
loop_
_entity.id
_entity.type
_entity.pdbx_description
1 polymer ?
#
loop_
_entity_poly.entity_id
_entity_poly.type
_entity_poly.pdbx_seq_one_letter_code
_entity_poly.pdbx_strand_id
1 'polypeptide(L)'
;MCNPVTAWFRLAHDSYWLWAEASLVIGMRTMDIMTGRGSTRENVRMVSEKVQAGAELAARLASGGVTASPTRNAQIAVSHYRKRVTANRKRLSRR
;
A
#
# COMPACT_ATOMS: atom_id res chain seq x y z
N MET A 1 26.99 -0.31 9.37
CA MET A 1 26.28 -1.59 9.19
C MET A 1 24.89 -1.46 9.79
N CYS A 2 23.83 -1.86 9.08
CA CYS A 2 22.47 -1.82 9.63
C CYS A 2 22.27 -3.06 10.53
N ASN A 3 21.80 -2.89 11.76
CA ASN A 3 21.54 -4.03 12.65
C ASN A 3 20.33 -4.83 12.09
N PRO A 4 20.46 -6.14 11.84
CA PRO A 4 19.39 -6.94 11.26
C PRO A 4 18.11 -6.91 12.11
N VAL A 5 18.25 -6.86 13.43
CA VAL A 5 17.11 -6.78 14.36
C VAL A 5 16.34 -5.47 14.19
N THR A 6 17.05 -4.34 14.07
CA THR A 6 16.40 -3.03 13.87
C THR A 6 15.74 -2.92 12.50
N ALA A 7 16.32 -3.56 11.47
CA ALA A 7 15.72 -3.63 10.14
C ALA A 7 14.40 -4.43 10.11
N TRP A 8 14.33 -5.53 10.86
CA TRP A 8 13.11 -6.31 11.02
C TRP A 8 12.04 -5.57 11.83
N PHE A 9 12.40 -4.93 12.95
CA PHE A 9 11.46 -4.12 13.71
C PHE A 9 10.88 -2.97 12.89
N ARG A 10 11.71 -2.29 12.09
CA ARG A 10 11.25 -1.25 11.17
C ARG A 10 10.29 -1.80 10.11
N LEU A 11 10.61 -2.94 9.52
CA LEU A 11 9.73 -3.59 8.55
C LEU A 11 8.39 -3.99 9.18
N ALA A 12 8.40 -4.55 10.39
CA ALA A 12 7.19 -4.93 11.12
C ALA A 12 6.32 -3.70 11.43
N HIS A 13 6.92 -2.63 11.96
CA HIS A 13 6.24 -1.36 12.20
C HIS A 13 5.65 -0.79 10.90
N ASP A 14 6.42 -0.79 9.82
CA ASP A 14 5.96 -0.23 8.55
C ASP A 14 4.84 -1.06 7.92
N SER A 15 4.90 -2.38 8.07
CA SER A 15 3.86 -3.31 7.62
C SER A 15 2.58 -3.16 8.44
N TYR A 16 2.70 -2.99 9.76
CA TYR A 16 1.56 -2.74 10.64
C TYR A 16 0.81 -1.47 10.25
N TRP A 17 1.54 -0.37 10.00
CA TRP A 17 0.92 0.87 9.55
C TRP A 17 0.29 0.76 8.16
N LEU A 18 0.93 0.03 7.24
CA LEU A 18 0.33 -0.27 5.94
C LEU A 18 -1.00 -1.01 6.12
N TRP A 19 -1.02 -2.04 6.97
CA TRP A 19 -2.22 -2.82 7.28
C TRP A 19 -3.33 -1.94 7.90
N ALA A 20 -2.98 -1.11 8.89
CA ALA A 20 -3.93 -0.21 9.53
C ALA A 20 -4.55 0.79 8.52
N GLU A 21 -3.72 1.43 7.69
CA GLU A 21 -4.24 2.34 6.65
C GLU A 21 -5.09 1.61 5.60
N ALA A 22 -4.72 0.38 5.22
CA ALA A 22 -5.50 -0.43 4.29
C ALA A 22 -6.87 -0.79 4.88
N SER A 23 -6.92 -1.18 6.16
CA SER A 23 -8.16 -1.47 6.89
C SER A 23 -9.07 -0.25 6.97
N LEU A 24 -8.52 0.95 7.20
CA LEU A 24 -9.27 2.21 7.18
C LEU A 24 -9.86 2.51 5.79
N VAL A 25 -9.08 2.30 4.72
CA VAL A 25 -9.56 2.44 3.34
C VAL A 25 -10.71 1.48 3.06
N ILE A 26 -10.60 0.23 3.51
CA ILE A 26 -11.68 -0.77 3.36
C ILE A 26 -12.92 -0.29 4.11
N GLY A 27 -12.80 0.10 5.38
CA GLY A 27 -13.92 0.57 6.20
C GLY A 27 -14.65 1.77 5.59
N MET A 28 -13.91 2.79 5.15
CA MET A 28 -14.50 3.97 4.50
C MET A 28 -15.27 3.60 3.22
N ARG A 29 -14.75 2.66 2.42
CA ARG A 29 -15.46 2.21 1.20
C ARG A 29 -16.72 1.42 1.52
N THR A 30 -16.66 0.55 2.53
CA THR A 30 -17.83 -0.18 2.99
C THR A 30 -18.92 0.81 3.41
N MET A 31 -18.54 1.88 4.13
CA MET A 31 -19.46 2.94 4.52
C MET A 31 -20.04 3.71 3.32
N ASP A 32 -19.22 4.08 2.33
CA ASP A 32 -19.68 4.74 1.11
C ASP A 32 -20.70 3.88 0.34
N ILE A 33 -20.47 2.56 0.29
CA ILE A 33 -21.39 1.60 -0.34
C ILE A 33 -22.70 1.54 0.45
N MET A 34 -22.63 1.38 1.77
CA MET A 34 -23.81 1.29 2.64
C MET A 34 -24.67 2.56 2.62
N THR A 35 -24.04 3.73 2.48
CA THR A 35 -24.73 5.03 2.49
C THR A 35 -25.09 5.55 1.10
N GLY A 36 -24.77 4.80 0.04
CA GLY A 36 -25.01 5.24 -1.35
C GLY A 36 -24.14 6.42 -1.79
N ARG A 37 -23.07 6.75 -1.05
CA ARG A 37 -22.12 7.83 -1.37
C ARG A 37 -20.98 7.38 -2.29
N GLY A 38 -20.94 6.09 -2.63
CA GLY A 38 -19.96 5.52 -3.56
C GLY A 38 -20.09 6.03 -5.01
N SER A 39 -18.98 6.14 -5.71
CA SER A 39 -18.94 6.52 -7.13
C SER A 39 -18.30 5.41 -7.97
N THR A 40 -18.99 4.92 -9.00
CA THR A 40 -18.47 3.88 -9.93
C THR A 40 -17.13 4.29 -10.53
N ARG A 41 -16.99 5.55 -10.95
CA ARG A 41 -15.73 6.09 -11.49
C ARG A 41 -14.58 5.99 -10.48
N GLU A 42 -14.86 6.27 -9.20
CA GLU A 42 -13.85 6.13 -8.16
C GLU A 42 -13.53 4.67 -7.88
N ASN A 43 -14.54 3.80 -7.82
CA ASN A 43 -14.34 2.37 -7.61
C ASN A 43 -13.39 1.79 -8.68
N VAL A 44 -13.60 2.14 -9.95
CA VAL A 44 -12.70 1.79 -11.06
C VAL A 44 -11.30 2.36 -10.81
N ARG A 45 -11.16 3.67 -10.58
CA ARG A 45 -9.85 4.29 -10.31
C ARG A 45 -9.10 3.59 -9.19
N MET A 46 -9.78 3.26 -8.10
CA MET A 46 -9.19 2.62 -6.93
C MET A 46 -8.75 1.18 -7.18
N VAL A 47 -9.40 0.45 -8.09
CA VAL A 47 -8.95 -0.89 -8.53
C VAL A 47 -7.77 -0.75 -9.49
N SER A 48 -7.86 0.16 -10.47
CA SER A 48 -6.77 0.44 -11.41
C SER A 48 -5.48 0.84 -10.67
N GLU A 49 -5.58 1.67 -9.64
CA GLU A 49 -4.44 2.04 -8.78
C GLU A 49 -3.80 0.82 -8.09
N LYS A 50 -4.60 -0.17 -7.65
CA LYS A 50 -4.06 -1.40 -7.03
C LYS A 50 -3.34 -2.28 -8.04
N VAL A 51 -3.95 -2.47 -9.21
CA VAL A 51 -3.34 -3.24 -10.32
C VAL A 51 -2.04 -2.58 -10.76
N GLN A 52 -2.07 -1.26 -10.97
CA GLN A 52 -0.89 -0.48 -11.34
C GLN A 52 0.20 -0.57 -10.28
N ALA A 53 -0.13 -0.47 -8.99
CA ALA A 53 0.85 -0.61 -7.92
C ALA A 53 1.52 -2.00 -7.92
N GLY A 54 0.76 -3.07 -8.16
CA GLY A 54 1.30 -4.41 -8.30
C GLY A 54 2.22 -4.54 -9.52
N ALA A 55 1.80 -4.03 -10.68
CA ALA A 55 2.60 -4.05 -11.90
C ALA A 55 3.91 -3.25 -11.75
N GLU A 56 3.86 -2.07 -11.12
CA GLU A 56 5.03 -1.25 -10.83
C GLU A 56 6.01 -1.95 -9.88
N LEU A 57 5.50 -2.66 -8.87
CA LEU A 57 6.35 -3.43 -7.96
C LEU A 57 6.99 -4.62 -8.69
N ALA A 58 6.21 -5.37 -9.46
CA ALA A 58 6.70 -6.49 -10.26
C ALA A 58 7.78 -6.04 -11.24
N ALA A 59 7.54 -4.95 -11.97
CA ALA A 59 8.51 -4.35 -12.89
C ALA A 59 9.80 -3.93 -12.15
N ARG A 60 9.68 -3.27 -10.99
CA ARG A 60 10.83 -2.89 -10.15
C ARG A 60 11.65 -4.10 -9.70
N LEU A 61 10.99 -5.19 -9.31
CA LEU A 61 11.68 -6.41 -8.90
C LEU A 61 12.37 -7.07 -10.10
N ALA A 62 11.69 -7.14 -11.26
CA ALA A 62 12.23 -7.73 -12.48
C ALA A 62 13.41 -6.95 -13.09
N SER A 63 13.42 -5.61 -12.99
CA SER A 63 14.47 -4.76 -13.56
C SER A 63 15.72 -4.60 -12.68
N GLY A 64 15.92 -5.47 -11.67
CA GLY A 64 17.09 -5.45 -10.79
C GLY A 64 16.88 -4.75 -9.44
N GLY A 65 15.65 -4.45 -9.06
CA GLY A 65 15.32 -3.94 -7.71
C GLY A 65 15.40 -5.00 -6.60
N VAL A 66 15.65 -6.27 -6.96
CA VAL A 66 15.91 -7.36 -6.02
C VAL A 66 17.36 -7.29 -5.55
N THR A 67 17.55 -6.96 -4.27
CA THR A 67 18.84 -7.06 -3.60
C THR A 67 19.06 -8.47 -3.04
N ALA A 68 20.29 -8.83 -2.70
CA ALA A 68 20.61 -10.07 -1.97
C ALA A 68 19.99 -10.14 -0.57
N SER A 69 19.34 -9.07 -0.08
CA SER A 69 18.72 -9.01 1.24
C SER A 69 17.18 -9.13 1.12
N PRO A 70 16.58 -10.24 1.59
CA PRO A 70 15.12 -10.41 1.60
C PRO A 70 14.39 -9.31 2.37
N THR A 71 14.93 -8.89 3.52
CA THR A 71 14.36 -7.83 4.36
C THR A 71 14.30 -6.50 3.60
N ARG A 72 15.33 -6.17 2.81
CA ARG A 72 15.35 -4.93 2.03
C ARG A 72 14.36 -4.96 0.86
N ASN A 73 14.19 -6.11 0.22
CA ASN A 73 13.18 -6.28 -0.83
C ASN A 73 11.76 -6.11 -0.27
N ALA A 74 11.50 -6.67 0.92
CA ALA A 74 10.24 -6.47 1.63
C ALA A 74 10.00 -5.00 2.00
N GLN A 75 11.02 -4.29 2.48
CA GLN A 75 10.93 -2.85 2.76
C GLN A 75 10.59 -2.02 1.52
N ILE A 76 11.17 -2.37 0.36
CA ILE A 76 10.85 -1.72 -0.92
C ILE A 76 9.36 -1.93 -1.27
N ALA A 77 8.87 -3.16 -1.15
CA ALA A 77 7.48 -3.49 -1.40
C ALA A 77 6.51 -2.75 -0.45
N VAL A 78 6.77 -2.79 0.85
CA VAL A 78 5.95 -2.11 1.86
C VAL A 78 5.93 -0.59 1.64
N SER A 79 7.09 0.02 1.38
CA SER A 79 7.19 1.45 1.08
C SER A 79 6.39 1.85 -0.17
N HIS A 80 6.44 1.02 -1.21
CA HIS A 80 5.68 1.22 -2.44
C HIS A 80 4.17 1.21 -2.19
N TYR A 81 3.67 0.19 -1.50
CA TYR A 81 2.24 0.09 -1.20
C TYR A 81 1.76 1.18 -0.24
N ARG A 82 2.54 1.56 0.77
CA ARG A 82 2.17 2.62 1.72
C ARG A 82 1.86 3.93 1.01
N LYS A 83 2.72 4.37 0.08
CA LYS A 83 2.49 5.61 -0.67
C LYS A 83 1.13 5.62 -1.38
N ARG A 84 0.75 4.48 -1.98
CA ARG A 84 -0.52 4.33 -2.72
C ARG A 84 -1.72 4.27 -1.77
N VAL A 85 -1.61 3.52 -0.67
CA VAL A 85 -2.68 3.41 0.34
C VAL A 85 -2.92 4.76 1.05
N THR A 86 -1.86 5.48 1.43
CA THR A 86 -1.99 6.80 2.04
C THR A 86 -2.66 7.79 1.07
N ALA A 87 -2.29 7.77 -0.21
CA ALA A 87 -2.93 8.62 -1.22
C ALA A 87 -4.42 8.31 -1.37
N ASN A 88 -4.79 7.02 -1.33
CA ASN A 88 -6.17 6.57 -1.37
C ASN A 88 -6.96 7.07 -0.14
N ARG A 89 -6.43 6.82 1.06
CA ARG A 89 -7.02 7.27 2.33
C ARG A 89 -7.27 8.78 2.34
N LYS A 90 -6.27 9.58 1.97
CA LYS A 90 -6.37 11.06 1.91
C LYS A 90 -7.39 11.56 0.90
N ARG A 91 -7.67 10.79 -0.15
CA ARG A 91 -8.66 11.16 -1.16
C ARG A 91 -10.06 10.78 -0.73
N LEU A 92 -10.20 9.61 -0.11
CA LEU A 92 -11.47 9.11 0.39
C LEU A 92 -11.97 9.96 1.57
N SER A 93 -11.06 10.41 2.45
CA SER A 93 -11.40 11.29 3.58
C SER A 93 -11.79 12.72 3.19
N ARG A 94 -11.71 13.10 1.91
CA ARG A 94 -12.09 14.44 1.42
C ARG A 94 -13.45 14.44 0.71
N ARG A 95 -14.17 13.32 0.77
CA ARG A 95 -15.51 13.15 0.22
C ARG A 95 -16.51 13.12 1.34
#